data_AF-A0A7S3NML3-F1
#
_entry.id   AF-A0A7S3NML3-F1
#
_cell.length_a   1.000
_cell.length_b   1.000
_cell.length_c   1.000
_cell.angle_alpha   90.00
_cell.angle_beta   90.00
_cell.angle_gamma   90.00
#
_symmetry.space_group_name_H-M   'P 1'
#
loop_
_entity.id
_entity.type
_entity.pdbx_description
1 polymer ?
#
loop_
_entity_poly.entity_id
_entity_poly.type
_entity_poly.pdbx_seq_one_letter_code
_entity_poly.pdbx_strand_id
1 'polypeptide(L)'
;MNTIVTASTDKEGSGHRAGGTLLQVLQSAMLVDDMISLSSSSAPMKRGAVSNQDERSETKKRKKQERRGRPANEAFRAMHYTGRVSSTIHLIASHQINDFPNGNAPAYTQIINHPRQSKKKDVSSRRCVMCGRISIQKHQQQHLHPHDSIDPLHAVIPMQNKDVCRECDRASWIHHSTGMVIKWCKGCKRFENILKFQGSIFASKCDSCRERGRIGYFERVARKKKEGEDNDTTPLINNQQPLNKNMNHFHSLHQKGGLTTTTTTTTTTEGEQQEKEVTTTV
;
A
#
# COMPACT_ATOMS: atom_id res chain seq x y z
N MET A 1 28.18 17.81 -40.67
CA MET A 1 27.92 19.24 -40.37
C MET A 1 26.59 19.57 -41.02
N ASN A 2 25.54 19.81 -40.25
CA ASN A 2 24.29 20.40 -40.76
C ASN A 2 23.66 21.26 -39.66
N THR A 3 23.20 22.41 -40.13
CA THR A 3 22.98 23.66 -39.39
C THR A 3 21.48 23.87 -39.14
N ILE A 4 21.15 24.20 -37.89
CA ILE A 4 20.15 25.15 -37.36
C ILE A 4 18.88 25.42 -38.20
N VAL A 5 17.69 25.27 -37.59
CA VAL A 5 16.65 26.33 -37.52
C VAL A 5 15.86 26.18 -36.21
N THR A 6 15.98 27.16 -35.32
CA THR A 6 15.09 27.44 -34.19
C THR A 6 13.95 28.36 -34.64
N ALA A 7 12.71 28.06 -34.25
CA ALA A 7 11.60 29.01 -34.35
C ALA A 7 10.88 29.11 -32.99
N SER A 8 11.00 30.31 -32.41
CA SER A 8 10.24 30.82 -31.27
C SER A 8 8.95 31.44 -31.79
N THR A 9 7.82 31.23 -31.10
CA THR A 9 6.69 32.16 -31.18
C THR A 9 6.00 32.27 -29.83
N ASP A 10 6.12 33.46 -29.27
CA ASP A 10 5.33 34.02 -28.19
C ASP A 10 3.84 34.04 -28.55
N LYS A 11 2.97 33.88 -27.54
CA LYS A 11 1.62 34.43 -27.59
C LYS A 11 1.08 34.69 -26.19
N GLU A 12 1.16 35.96 -25.82
CA GLU A 12 0.39 36.59 -24.76
C GLU A 12 -1.11 36.55 -25.11
N GLY A 13 -1.95 36.40 -24.08
CA GLY A 13 -3.40 36.39 -24.22
C GLY A 13 -4.06 36.68 -22.88
N SER A 14 -4.05 37.96 -22.50
CA SER A 14 -4.83 38.51 -21.40
C SER A 14 -6.31 38.56 -21.79
N GLY A 15 -7.18 38.15 -20.85
CA GLY A 15 -8.63 38.14 -21.06
C GLY A 15 -9.36 38.33 -19.74
N HIS A 16 -9.59 39.59 -19.40
CA HIS A 16 -10.56 40.00 -18.38
C HIS A 16 -11.99 39.62 -18.78
N ARG A 17 -12.78 39.07 -17.84
CA ARG A 17 -14.23 39.32 -17.79
C ARG A 17 -14.69 39.45 -16.33
N ALA A 18 -15.15 40.65 -16.03
CA ALA A 18 -15.98 40.99 -14.89
C ALA A 18 -17.47 40.74 -15.22
N GLY A 19 -18.30 40.67 -14.18
CA GLY A 19 -19.78 40.58 -14.22
C GLY A 19 -20.25 39.26 -13.60
N GLY A 20 -21.05 39.18 -12.53
CA GLY A 20 -21.95 40.15 -11.90
C GLY A 20 -23.38 39.62 -11.97
N THR A 21 -23.94 39.12 -10.85
CA THR A 21 -25.38 38.96 -10.50
C THR A 21 -25.45 38.20 -9.16
N LEU A 22 -25.91 38.75 -8.03
CA LEU A 22 -27.21 39.32 -7.61
C LEU A 22 -28.29 38.25 -7.26
N LEU A 23 -28.60 38.19 -5.95
CA LEU A 23 -29.84 37.78 -5.23
C LEU A 23 -30.59 36.47 -5.53
N GLN A 24 -30.86 35.71 -4.44
CA GLN A 24 -32.19 35.36 -3.86
C GLN A 24 -31.95 34.30 -2.74
N VAL A 25 -32.09 34.59 -1.44
CA VAL A 25 -33.32 34.69 -0.60
C VAL A 25 -34.34 33.57 -0.84
N LEU A 26 -34.47 32.69 0.15
CA LEU A 26 -35.67 32.01 0.70
C LEU A 26 -35.16 30.99 1.74
N GLN A 27 -35.19 31.25 3.05
CA GLN A 27 -36.32 31.07 3.98
C GLN A 27 -37.13 29.80 3.76
N SER A 28 -36.99 28.81 4.65
CA SER A 28 -38.11 28.13 5.31
C SER A 28 -37.60 27.25 6.46
N ALA A 29 -38.00 27.63 7.67
CA ALA A 29 -37.96 26.82 8.87
C ALA A 29 -39.12 25.82 8.83
N MET A 30 -38.91 24.60 9.34
CA MET A 30 -39.96 23.84 10.02
C MET A 30 -39.34 23.08 11.21
N LEU A 31 -39.82 23.46 12.38
CA LEU A 31 -39.78 22.70 13.62
C LEU A 31 -40.76 21.53 13.52
N VAL A 32 -40.42 20.39 14.10
CA VAL A 32 -41.37 19.56 14.86
C VAL A 32 -40.59 18.75 15.90
N ASP A 33 -40.97 18.99 17.15
CA ASP A 33 -40.74 18.16 18.31
C ASP A 33 -41.31 16.76 18.09
N ASP A 34 -40.64 15.72 18.60
CA ASP A 34 -41.35 14.58 19.15
C ASP A 34 -40.57 13.95 20.32
N MET A 35 -41.16 14.12 21.49
CA MET A 35 -40.84 13.43 22.72
C MET A 35 -41.31 11.98 22.63
N ILE A 36 -40.41 11.01 22.84
CA ILE A 36 -40.80 9.71 23.41
C ILE A 36 -39.83 9.36 24.54
N SER A 37 -40.29 9.70 25.75
CA SER A 37 -39.87 9.07 27.00
C SER A 37 -40.54 7.71 27.12
N LEU A 38 -39.76 6.63 27.16
CA LEU A 38 -40.15 5.40 27.86
C LEU A 38 -38.95 4.87 28.65
N SER A 39 -39.01 5.11 29.94
CA SER A 39 -38.19 4.52 30.99
C SER A 39 -38.67 3.09 31.28
N SER A 40 -37.80 2.11 31.11
CA SER A 40 -37.99 0.77 31.67
C SER A 40 -36.79 0.43 32.56
N SER A 41 -36.99 0.64 33.86
CA SER A 41 -36.09 0.28 34.95
C SER A 41 -36.16 -1.22 35.23
N SER A 42 -35.24 -1.99 34.65
CA SER A 42 -34.98 -3.37 35.07
C SER A 42 -33.77 -3.41 36.01
N ALA A 43 -34.00 -3.89 37.23
CA ALA A 43 -33.00 -4.01 38.29
C ALA A 43 -31.81 -4.91 37.88
N PRO A 44 -30.56 -4.52 38.20
CA PRO A 44 -29.39 -5.36 37.95
C PRO A 44 -29.30 -6.49 38.99
N MET A 45 -29.56 -7.72 38.56
CA MET A 45 -29.19 -8.91 39.34
C MET A 45 -27.66 -8.99 39.44
N LYS A 46 -27.14 -8.97 40.68
CA LYS A 46 -25.72 -9.16 41.01
C LYS A 46 -25.29 -10.58 40.61
N ARG A 47 -24.72 -10.75 39.40
CA ARG A 47 -24.00 -11.97 39.03
C ARG A 47 -22.60 -11.91 39.63
N GLY A 48 -22.22 -12.98 40.32
CA GLY A 48 -20.91 -13.15 40.95
C GLY A 48 -19.77 -12.92 39.96
N ALA A 49 -18.79 -12.14 40.40
CA ALA A 49 -17.56 -11.86 39.67
C ALA A 49 -16.68 -13.13 39.67
N VAL A 50 -16.85 -13.97 38.66
CA VAL A 50 -15.87 -15.01 38.32
C VAL A 50 -14.71 -14.32 37.57
N SER A 51 -13.48 -14.61 37.97
CA SER A 51 -12.25 -13.97 37.51
C SER A 51 -11.94 -14.28 36.03
N ASN A 52 -12.58 -13.53 35.13
CA ASN A 52 -12.50 -13.63 33.66
C ASN A 52 -11.21 -13.06 33.01
N GLN A 53 -10.08 -13.00 33.74
CA GLN A 53 -8.85 -12.45 33.17
C GLN A 53 -8.18 -13.40 32.17
N ASP A 54 -8.29 -14.72 32.38
CA ASP A 54 -7.60 -15.71 31.56
C ASP A 54 -8.27 -15.91 30.18
N GLU A 55 -9.60 -15.95 30.10
CA GLU A 55 -10.34 -16.08 28.84
C GLU A 55 -10.12 -14.89 27.87
N ARG A 56 -9.91 -13.68 28.42
CA ARG A 56 -9.64 -12.48 27.62
C ARG A 56 -8.26 -12.51 26.97
N SER A 57 -7.32 -13.27 27.53
CA SER A 57 -5.97 -13.42 26.98
C SER A 57 -5.94 -14.43 25.82
N GLU A 58 -6.71 -15.51 25.92
CA GLU A 58 -6.77 -16.57 24.91
C GLU A 58 -7.55 -16.14 23.67
N THR A 59 -8.68 -15.44 23.84
CA THR A 59 -9.46 -14.89 22.72
C THR A 59 -8.66 -13.87 21.90
N LYS A 60 -7.79 -13.08 22.54
CA LYS A 60 -6.84 -12.17 21.85
C LYS A 60 -5.76 -12.94 21.09
N LYS A 61 -5.24 -14.04 21.64
CA LYS A 61 -4.26 -14.91 20.96
C LYS A 61 -4.88 -15.62 19.75
N ARG A 62 -6.09 -16.18 19.88
CA ARG A 62 -6.84 -16.82 18.78
C ARG A 62 -7.12 -15.88 17.62
N LYS A 63 -7.67 -14.68 17.87
CA LYS A 63 -7.90 -13.67 16.81
C LYS A 63 -6.61 -13.20 16.12
N LYS A 64 -5.48 -13.20 16.83
CA LYS A 64 -4.16 -12.86 16.26
C LYS A 64 -3.63 -13.99 15.38
N GLN A 65 -3.89 -15.25 15.74
CA GLN A 65 -3.46 -16.42 14.99
C GLN A 65 -4.31 -16.64 13.74
N GLU A 66 -5.63 -16.44 13.83
CA GLU A 66 -6.56 -16.52 12.70
C GLU A 66 -6.25 -15.47 11.62
N ARG A 67 -5.86 -14.25 12.04
CA ARG A 67 -5.37 -13.20 11.13
C ARG A 67 -4.04 -13.53 10.44
N ARG A 68 -3.24 -14.46 10.98
CA ARG A 68 -1.97 -14.91 10.39
C ARG A 68 -2.16 -16.08 9.42
N GLY A 69 -3.22 -16.86 9.58
CA GLY A 69 -3.50 -18.04 8.77
C GLY A 69 -4.21 -17.77 7.44
N ARG A 70 -4.79 -16.58 7.23
CA ARG A 70 -5.40 -16.24 5.93
C ARG A 70 -4.28 -16.08 4.89
N PRO A 71 -4.22 -16.91 3.84
CA PRO A 71 -3.19 -16.79 2.83
C PRO A 71 -3.25 -15.37 2.24
N ALA A 72 -2.10 -14.69 2.25
CA ALA A 72 -2.00 -13.30 1.81
C ALA A 72 -2.45 -13.09 0.35
N ASN A 73 -2.61 -14.17 -0.43
CA ASN A 73 -3.03 -14.14 -1.82
C ASN A 73 -4.56 -14.24 -2.04
N GLU A 74 -5.34 -14.79 -1.11
CA GLU A 74 -6.69 -15.28 -1.43
C GLU A 74 -7.79 -14.23 -1.22
N ALA A 75 -7.53 -13.21 -0.39
CA ALA A 75 -8.52 -12.19 -0.06
C ALA A 75 -8.49 -10.95 -0.97
N PHE A 76 -7.68 -10.95 -2.04
CA PHE A 76 -7.63 -9.82 -2.97
C PHE A 76 -7.91 -10.27 -4.39
N ARG A 77 -9.20 -10.48 -4.67
CA ARG A 77 -9.72 -10.45 -6.04
C ARG A 77 -9.59 -9.01 -6.53
N ALA A 78 -8.38 -8.62 -6.91
CA ALA A 78 -8.14 -7.33 -7.52
C ALA A 78 -9.09 -7.23 -8.70
N MET A 79 -9.98 -6.24 -8.69
CA MET A 79 -10.87 -6.04 -9.81
C MET A 79 -10.02 -5.79 -11.05
N HIS A 80 -10.27 -6.59 -12.08
CA HIS A 80 -9.68 -6.37 -13.38
C HIS A 80 -10.20 -5.05 -13.93
N TYR A 81 -9.30 -4.10 -14.16
CA TYR A 81 -9.61 -2.80 -14.71
C TYR A 81 -8.76 -2.56 -15.95
N THR A 82 -9.42 -2.26 -17.06
CA THR A 82 -8.79 -1.90 -18.33
C THR A 82 -8.97 -0.40 -18.56
N GLY A 83 -7.89 0.34 -18.44
CA GLY A 83 -7.88 1.79 -18.68
C GLY A 83 -7.40 2.16 -20.07
N ARG A 84 -7.47 3.46 -20.40
CA ARG A 84 -6.92 3.97 -21.67
C ARG A 84 -5.40 3.80 -21.75
N VAL A 85 -4.71 4.02 -20.64
CA VAL A 85 -3.26 4.17 -20.56
C VAL A 85 -2.61 2.97 -19.87
N SER A 86 -3.27 2.46 -18.82
CA SER A 86 -2.78 1.34 -18.03
C SER A 86 -3.92 0.40 -17.64
N SER A 87 -3.61 -0.89 -17.56
CA SER A 87 -4.53 -1.93 -17.10
C SER A 87 -3.96 -2.70 -15.92
N THR A 88 -4.81 -3.24 -15.07
CA THR A 88 -4.38 -4.12 -13.97
C THR A 88 -3.87 -5.45 -14.53
N ILE A 89 -2.83 -6.01 -13.91
CA ILE A 89 -2.38 -7.37 -14.20
C ILE A 89 -2.30 -8.21 -12.93
N HIS A 90 -2.55 -9.51 -13.08
CA HIS A 90 -2.39 -10.48 -12.01
C HIS A 90 -0.96 -11.04 -12.02
N LEU A 91 -0.14 -10.57 -11.09
CA LEU A 91 1.16 -11.18 -10.86
C LEU A 91 0.96 -12.51 -10.14
N ILE A 92 1.24 -13.62 -10.82
CA ILE A 92 1.39 -14.95 -10.21
C ILE A 92 2.79 -15.14 -9.66
N ALA A 93 2.94 -16.07 -8.70
CA ALA A 93 4.20 -16.34 -8.00
C ALA A 93 5.32 -16.88 -8.92
N SER A 94 4.98 -17.43 -10.08
CA SER A 94 5.94 -17.95 -11.06
C SER A 94 6.60 -16.87 -11.92
N HIS A 95 6.09 -15.63 -11.94
CA HIS A 95 6.75 -14.56 -12.69
C HIS A 95 8.12 -14.25 -12.08
N GLN A 96 9.15 -14.35 -12.91
CA GLN A 96 10.47 -13.91 -12.51
C GLN A 96 10.56 -12.41 -12.75
N ILE A 97 11.31 -11.72 -11.89
CA ILE A 97 11.44 -10.26 -12.03
C ILE A 97 12.13 -9.86 -13.33
N ASN A 98 12.98 -10.74 -13.88
CA ASN A 98 13.72 -10.51 -15.11
C ASN A 98 12.84 -10.59 -16.37
N ASP A 99 11.61 -11.09 -16.25
CA ASP A 99 10.66 -11.17 -17.36
C ASP A 99 10.08 -9.79 -17.75
N PHE A 100 10.29 -8.79 -16.90
CA PHE A 100 9.72 -7.46 -17.08
C PHE A 100 10.68 -6.48 -17.76
N PRO A 101 10.18 -5.60 -18.65
CA PRO A 101 11.01 -4.60 -19.32
C PRO A 101 11.79 -3.71 -18.32
N ASN A 102 13.09 -3.61 -18.56
CA ASN A 102 13.94 -2.71 -17.78
C ASN A 102 13.73 -1.24 -18.21
N GLY A 103 13.92 -0.33 -17.27
CA GLY A 103 13.80 1.10 -17.49
C GLY A 103 13.10 1.83 -16.34
N ASN A 104 13.06 3.16 -16.47
CA ASN A 104 12.33 4.00 -15.53
C ASN A 104 10.82 3.93 -15.82
N ALA A 105 10.01 3.95 -14.76
CA ALA A 105 8.57 4.10 -14.94
C ALA A 105 8.28 5.41 -15.71
N PRO A 106 7.28 5.42 -16.62
CA PRO A 106 6.87 6.63 -17.30
C PRO A 106 6.49 7.74 -16.32
N ALA A 107 6.40 8.98 -16.82
CA ALA A 107 5.99 10.09 -15.97
C ALA A 107 4.59 9.85 -15.38
N TYR A 108 4.31 10.39 -14.20
CA TYR A 108 3.03 10.16 -13.50
C TYR A 108 1.81 10.50 -14.38
N THR A 109 1.87 11.60 -15.13
CA THR A 109 0.82 12.04 -16.06
C THR A 109 0.60 11.10 -17.24
N GLN A 110 1.64 10.35 -17.62
CA GLN A 110 1.60 9.37 -18.70
C GLN A 110 1.12 7.99 -18.23
N ILE A 111 0.99 7.75 -16.92
CA ILE A 111 0.57 6.45 -16.35
C ILE A 111 -0.91 6.42 -16.00
N ILE A 112 -1.42 7.56 -15.52
CA ILE A 112 -2.78 7.64 -14.98
C ILE A 112 -3.83 7.55 -16.09
N ASN A 113 -4.91 6.83 -15.82
CA ASN A 113 -6.04 6.69 -16.74
C ASN A 113 -6.99 7.88 -16.70
N HIS A 114 -7.00 8.61 -15.58
CA HIS A 114 -7.93 9.69 -15.33
C HIS A 114 -7.21 10.93 -14.82
N PRO A 115 -7.50 12.12 -15.38
CA PRO A 115 -6.86 13.35 -14.95
C PRO A 115 -7.16 13.63 -13.47
N ARG A 116 -6.18 14.19 -12.78
CA ARG A 116 -6.37 14.65 -11.40
C ARG A 116 -7.41 15.76 -11.37
N GLN A 117 -8.36 15.64 -10.44
CA GLN A 117 -9.26 16.76 -10.16
C GLN A 117 -8.47 17.85 -9.43
N SER A 118 -8.74 19.12 -9.75
CA SER A 118 -8.12 20.25 -9.06
C SER A 118 -8.60 20.28 -7.61
N LYS A 119 -7.73 20.75 -6.70
CA LYS A 119 -8.02 20.83 -5.25
C LYS A 119 -9.20 21.74 -4.90
N LYS A 120 -9.68 22.56 -5.85
CA LYS A 120 -10.77 23.53 -5.64
C LYS A 120 -12.16 22.89 -5.73
N LYS A 121 -12.27 21.64 -6.20
CA LYS A 121 -13.55 20.93 -6.28
C LYS A 121 -13.86 20.18 -5.00
N ASP A 122 -15.15 20.00 -4.72
CA ASP A 122 -15.69 19.31 -3.55
C ASP A 122 -15.01 17.94 -3.35
N VAL A 123 -14.66 17.64 -2.09
CA VAL A 123 -14.02 16.39 -1.66
C VAL A 123 -14.84 15.17 -2.07
N SER A 124 -16.17 15.32 -2.15
CA SER A 124 -17.11 14.31 -2.64
C SER A 124 -16.82 13.86 -4.08
N SER A 125 -16.25 14.74 -4.90
CA SER A 125 -16.00 14.51 -6.34
C SER A 125 -14.62 13.90 -6.62
N ARG A 126 -13.84 13.57 -5.59
CA ARG A 126 -12.51 12.97 -5.78
C ARG A 126 -12.66 11.60 -6.42
N ARG A 127 -11.99 11.40 -7.54
CA ARG A 127 -11.97 10.13 -8.29
C ARG A 127 -10.59 9.49 -8.24
N CYS A 128 -10.54 8.16 -8.34
CA CYS A 128 -9.28 7.47 -8.44
C CYS A 128 -8.64 7.72 -9.81
N VAL A 129 -7.38 8.13 -9.83
CA VAL A 129 -6.65 8.39 -11.08
C VAL A 129 -6.40 7.14 -11.93
N MET A 130 -6.50 5.94 -11.33
CA MET A 130 -6.26 4.67 -12.02
C MET A 130 -7.56 4.02 -12.48
N CYS A 131 -8.53 3.81 -11.58
CA CYS A 131 -9.78 3.13 -11.91
C CYS A 131 -10.99 4.05 -12.14
N GLY A 132 -10.87 5.36 -11.88
CA GLY A 132 -11.94 6.33 -12.11
C GLY A 132 -13.05 6.33 -11.05
N ARG A 133 -13.10 5.35 -10.15
CA ARG A 133 -14.11 5.27 -9.08
C ARG A 133 -14.10 6.47 -8.15
N ILE A 134 -15.28 6.84 -7.68
CA ILE A 134 -15.52 8.02 -6.85
C ILE A 134 -15.22 7.72 -5.37
N SER A 135 -14.67 8.69 -4.65
CA SER A 135 -14.32 8.56 -3.24
C SER A 135 -15.56 8.50 -2.36
N ILE A 136 -15.67 7.47 -1.54
CA ILE A 136 -16.70 7.40 -0.48
C ILE A 136 -16.29 8.33 0.67
N GLN A 137 -17.20 9.21 1.09
CA GLN A 137 -16.97 10.08 2.26
C GLN A 137 -16.91 9.27 3.56
N LYS A 138 -16.17 9.75 4.56
CA LYS A 138 -15.98 9.05 5.85
C LYS A 138 -17.30 8.74 6.57
N HIS A 139 -18.29 9.62 6.47
CA HIS A 139 -19.59 9.41 7.10
C HIS A 139 -20.34 8.20 6.52
N GLN A 140 -20.18 7.94 5.22
CA GLN A 140 -20.80 6.78 4.56
C GLN A 140 -20.02 5.46 4.80
N GLN A 141 -18.76 5.52 5.25
CA GLN A 141 -17.96 4.32 5.52
C GLN A 141 -18.42 3.57 6.78
N GLN A 142 -19.14 4.21 7.71
CA GLN A 142 -19.56 3.58 8.96
C GLN A 142 -20.68 2.55 8.79
N HIS A 143 -21.46 2.65 7.71
CA HIS A 143 -22.58 1.75 7.44
C HIS A 143 -22.26 0.64 6.42
N LEU A 144 -21.10 0.70 5.77
CA LEU A 144 -20.69 -0.34 4.82
C LEU A 144 -20.01 -1.48 5.58
N HIS A 145 -20.69 -2.63 5.64
CA HIS A 145 -20.08 -3.85 6.14
C HIS A 145 -18.84 -4.19 5.29
N PRO A 146 -17.71 -4.61 5.88
CA PRO A 146 -16.46 -4.90 5.15
C PRO A 146 -16.56 -5.99 4.08
N HIS A 147 -17.70 -6.69 4.01
CA HIS A 147 -17.93 -7.86 3.16
C HIS A 147 -19.09 -7.68 2.18
N ASP A 148 -19.90 -6.63 2.33
CA ASP A 148 -20.91 -6.28 1.33
C ASP A 148 -20.19 -5.67 0.14
N SER A 149 -20.55 -6.15 -1.05
CA SER A 149 -19.95 -5.76 -2.32
C SER A 149 -19.88 -4.24 -2.42
N ILE A 150 -18.69 -3.68 -2.24
CA ILE A 150 -18.43 -2.26 -2.47
C ILE A 150 -18.93 -1.96 -3.88
N ASP A 151 -19.84 -1.00 -3.98
CA ASP A 151 -20.39 -0.53 -5.25
C ASP A 151 -19.23 -0.35 -6.26
N PRO A 152 -19.30 -0.99 -7.45
CA PRO A 152 -18.25 -0.90 -8.46
C PRO A 152 -17.93 0.54 -8.90
N LEU A 153 -18.80 1.51 -8.61
CA LEU A 153 -18.59 2.93 -8.90
C LEU A 153 -17.78 3.67 -7.82
N HIS A 154 -17.64 3.09 -6.64
CA HIS A 154 -17.10 3.76 -5.46
C HIS A 154 -15.83 3.08 -4.92
N ALA A 155 -14.96 3.87 -4.28
CA ALA A 155 -13.75 3.38 -3.66
C ALA A 155 -13.31 4.23 -2.46
N VAL A 156 -12.52 3.63 -1.58
CA VAL A 156 -11.85 4.37 -0.50
C VAL A 156 -10.54 4.95 -1.02
N ILE A 157 -10.46 6.29 -1.09
CA ILE A 157 -9.28 7.03 -1.55
C ILE A 157 -8.61 7.71 -0.34
N PRO A 158 -7.48 7.18 0.17
CA PRO A 158 -6.77 7.82 1.28
C PRO A 158 -6.26 9.19 0.89
N MET A 159 -6.39 10.16 1.80
CA MET A 159 -5.97 11.55 1.56
C MET A 159 -4.48 11.67 1.20
N GLN A 160 -3.66 10.75 1.73
CA GLN A 160 -2.21 10.69 1.53
C GLN A 160 -1.76 10.00 0.24
N ASN A 161 -2.67 9.40 -0.54
CA ASN A 161 -2.32 8.51 -1.66
C ASN A 161 -2.44 9.18 -3.04
N LYS A 162 -2.30 10.52 -3.15
CA LYS A 162 -2.35 11.27 -4.43
C LYS A 162 -3.48 10.83 -5.37
N ASP A 163 -4.67 10.61 -4.82
CA ASP A 163 -5.88 10.19 -5.57
C ASP A 163 -5.83 8.75 -6.10
N VAL A 164 -5.02 7.87 -5.51
CA VAL A 164 -5.01 6.41 -5.76
C VAL A 164 -5.81 5.70 -4.66
N CYS A 165 -6.81 4.90 -5.03
CA CYS A 165 -7.65 4.17 -4.08
C CYS A 165 -6.91 2.97 -3.47
N ARG A 166 -7.46 2.41 -2.39
CA ARG A 166 -6.87 1.24 -1.70
C ARG A 166 -6.78 -0.02 -2.55
N GLU A 167 -7.51 -0.13 -3.66
CA GLU A 167 -7.41 -1.28 -4.57
C GLU A 167 -6.27 -1.06 -5.57
N CYS A 168 -6.27 0.11 -6.22
CA CYS A 168 -5.24 0.46 -7.18
C CYS A 168 -3.85 0.62 -6.53
N ASP A 169 -3.76 0.95 -5.24
CA ASP A 169 -2.49 1.07 -4.51
C ASP A 169 -1.83 -0.29 -4.16
N ARG A 170 -2.59 -1.38 -4.26
CA ARG A 170 -2.13 -2.77 -4.04
C ARG A 170 -1.91 -3.51 -5.35
N ALA A 171 -2.70 -3.19 -6.38
CA ALA A 171 -2.61 -3.79 -7.70
C ALA A 171 -1.27 -3.51 -8.40
N SER A 172 -0.93 -4.39 -9.33
CA SER A 172 0.13 -4.16 -10.32
C SER A 172 -0.53 -3.76 -11.64
N TRP A 173 0.14 -2.89 -12.39
CA TRP A 173 -0.41 -2.30 -13.60
C TRP A 173 0.56 -2.48 -14.76
N ILE A 174 0.06 -2.76 -15.96
CA ILE A 174 0.82 -2.70 -17.19
C ILE A 174 0.51 -1.39 -17.91
N HIS A 175 1.55 -0.66 -18.30
CA HIS A 175 1.43 0.53 -19.12
C HIS A 175 1.40 0.15 -20.60
N HIS A 176 0.38 0.57 -21.33
CA HIS A 176 0.11 0.04 -22.67
C HIS A 176 1.20 0.39 -23.69
N SER A 177 1.73 1.61 -23.69
CA SER A 177 2.66 2.03 -24.73
C SER A 177 4.09 1.51 -24.53
N THR A 178 4.49 1.22 -23.29
CA THR A 178 5.85 0.73 -23.00
C THR A 178 5.91 -0.74 -22.58
N GLY A 179 4.77 -1.38 -22.34
CA GLY A 179 4.70 -2.73 -21.78
C GLY A 179 5.22 -2.86 -20.34
N MET A 180 5.63 -1.74 -19.71
CA MET A 180 6.24 -1.77 -18.39
C MET A 180 5.21 -2.13 -17.32
N VAL A 181 5.60 -3.03 -16.43
CA VAL A 181 4.84 -3.33 -15.22
C VAL A 181 5.25 -2.36 -14.13
N ILE A 182 4.27 -1.65 -13.60
CA ILE A 182 4.45 -0.61 -12.58
C ILE A 182 3.60 -0.92 -11.36
N LYS A 183 4.06 -0.44 -10.21
CA LYS A 183 3.39 -0.60 -8.92
C LYS A 183 3.48 0.67 -8.09
N TRP A 184 2.42 0.96 -7.34
CA TRP A 184 2.41 2.11 -6.44
C TRP A 184 3.28 1.85 -5.20
N CYS A 185 4.31 2.66 -4.99
CA CYS A 185 5.13 2.59 -3.77
C CYS A 185 4.54 3.45 -2.65
N LYS A 186 4.15 2.83 -1.53
CA LYS A 186 3.56 3.55 -0.37
C LYS A 186 4.54 4.46 0.36
N GLY A 187 5.85 4.20 0.28
CA GLY A 187 6.87 5.03 0.92
C GLY A 187 7.15 6.29 0.11
N CYS A 188 7.38 6.10 -1.19
CA CYS A 188 7.82 7.16 -2.08
C CYS A 188 6.61 7.90 -2.73
N LYS A 189 5.39 7.38 -2.59
CA LYS A 189 4.12 7.94 -3.10
C LYS A 189 4.15 8.25 -4.60
N ARG A 190 4.69 7.30 -5.38
CA ARG A 190 4.79 7.34 -6.84
C ARG A 190 4.67 5.93 -7.41
N PHE A 191 4.33 5.84 -8.71
CA PHE A 191 4.44 4.60 -9.46
C PHE A 191 5.92 4.34 -9.76
N GLU A 192 6.34 3.11 -9.55
CA GLU A 192 7.70 2.62 -9.77
C GLU A 192 7.64 1.41 -10.67
N ASN A 193 8.71 1.18 -11.45
CA ASN A 193 8.88 -0.06 -12.19
C ASN A 193 8.90 -1.23 -11.18
N ILE A 194 8.25 -2.35 -11.51
CA ILE A 194 8.23 -3.57 -10.69
C ILE A 194 9.63 -4.07 -10.35
N LEU A 195 10.62 -3.80 -11.21
CA LEU A 195 12.04 -4.08 -10.95
C LEU A 195 12.62 -3.37 -9.72
N LYS A 196 11.94 -2.36 -9.16
CA LYS A 196 12.33 -1.70 -7.89
C LYS A 196 11.81 -2.44 -6.65
N PHE A 197 11.17 -3.60 -6.82
CA PHE A 197 10.60 -4.43 -5.75
C PHE A 197 11.25 -5.84 -5.74
N GLN A 198 12.55 -5.92 -5.97
CA GLN A 198 13.31 -7.17 -6.13
C GLN A 198 13.24 -8.07 -4.91
N GLY A 199 13.24 -7.49 -3.71
CA GLY A 199 13.12 -8.29 -2.49
C GLY A 199 11.76 -8.96 -2.32
N SER A 200 10.72 -8.47 -3.01
CA SER A 200 9.38 -9.10 -3.08
C SER A 200 8.46 -8.29 -4.01
N ILE A 201 8.03 -8.86 -5.14
CA ILE A 201 7.13 -8.20 -6.11
C ILE A 201 5.75 -7.81 -5.51
N PHE A 202 5.35 -8.48 -4.43
CA PHE A 202 4.11 -8.21 -3.69
C PHE A 202 4.26 -7.15 -2.59
N ALA A 203 5.47 -6.61 -2.41
CA ALA A 203 5.74 -5.58 -1.43
C ALA A 203 4.96 -4.28 -1.70
N SER A 204 4.60 -3.58 -0.62
CA SER A 204 3.96 -2.27 -0.72
C SER A 204 4.93 -1.09 -0.81
N LYS A 205 6.24 -1.33 -0.68
CA LYS A 205 7.31 -0.34 -0.76
C LYS A 205 8.44 -0.89 -1.63
N CYS A 206 9.02 -0.05 -2.47
CA CYS A 206 10.23 -0.40 -3.23
C CYS A 206 11.44 -0.58 -2.31
N ASP A 207 12.49 -1.20 -2.83
CA ASP A 207 13.65 -1.60 -2.04
C ASP A 207 14.40 -0.41 -1.43
N SER A 208 14.51 0.72 -2.16
CA SER A 208 15.11 1.95 -1.61
C SER A 208 14.31 2.52 -0.43
N CYS A 209 12.98 2.53 -0.54
CA CYS A 209 12.08 2.97 0.53
C CYS A 209 12.06 1.97 1.72
N ARG A 210 12.38 0.67 1.50
CA ARG A 210 12.60 -0.33 2.58
C ARG A 210 13.93 -0.14 3.27
N GLU A 211 14.99 0.10 2.51
CA GLU A 211 16.35 0.31 3.02
C GLU A 211 16.43 1.53 3.93
N ARG A 212 15.88 2.67 3.47
CA ARG A 212 15.75 3.87 4.31
C ARG A 212 15.00 3.59 5.62
N GLY A 213 14.00 2.70 5.57
CA GLY A 213 13.26 2.26 6.75
C GLY A 213 14.09 1.42 7.71
N ARG A 214 14.99 0.57 7.20
CA ARG A 214 15.94 -0.22 8.01
C ARG A 214 16.98 0.66 8.67
N ILE A 215 17.60 1.58 7.92
CA ILE A 215 18.57 2.56 8.43
C ILE A 215 17.95 3.35 9.59
N GLY A 216 16.79 3.97 9.36
CA GLY A 216 16.11 4.74 10.41
C GLY A 216 15.61 3.89 11.60
N TYR A 217 15.45 2.58 11.43
CA TYR A 217 15.20 1.68 12.57
C TYR A 217 16.47 1.47 13.41
N PHE A 218 17.60 1.15 12.76
CA PHE A 218 18.86 0.95 13.46
C PHE A 218 19.35 2.21 14.19
N GLU A 219 19.20 3.39 13.58
CA GLU A 219 19.53 4.67 14.23
C GLU A 219 18.71 4.90 15.51
N ARG A 220 17.40 4.60 15.50
CA ARG A 220 16.57 4.73 16.70
C ARG A 220 16.92 3.73 17.78
N VAL A 221 17.29 2.51 17.40
CA VAL A 221 17.75 1.49 18.37
C VAL A 221 19.07 1.92 18.99
N ALA A 222 20.01 2.41 18.19
CA ALA A 222 21.29 2.93 18.67
C ALA A 222 21.10 4.12 19.62
N ARG A 223 20.20 5.05 19.31
CA ARG A 223 19.91 6.20 20.18
C ARG A 223 19.30 5.76 21.53
N LYS A 224 18.34 4.83 21.50
CA LYS A 224 17.74 4.29 22.74
C LYS A 224 18.74 3.56 23.63
N LYS A 225 19.72 2.87 23.03
CA LYS A 225 20.78 2.21 23.80
C LYS A 225 21.65 3.23 24.54
N LYS A 226 22.03 4.31 23.86
CA LYS A 226 22.79 5.41 24.48
C LYS A 226 22.02 6.07 25.62
N GLU A 227 20.74 6.38 25.41
CA GLU A 227 19.88 6.99 26.44
C GLU A 227 19.62 6.07 27.66
N GLY A 228 19.71 4.75 27.48
CA GLY A 228 19.53 3.75 28.54
C GLY A 228 20.78 3.42 29.34
N GLU A 229 21.97 3.62 28.77
CA GLU A 229 23.25 3.39 29.45
C GLU A 229 23.56 4.49 30.47
N ASP A 230 23.09 5.72 30.22
CA ASP A 230 23.28 6.85 31.13
C ASP A 230 22.31 6.87 32.33
N ASN A 231 21.22 6.09 32.30
CA ASN A 231 20.25 6.00 33.40
C ASN A 231 20.46 4.78 34.32
N ASP A 232 21.47 3.94 34.07
CA ASP A 232 21.90 2.89 35.00
C ASP A 232 23.16 3.29 35.78
N THR A 233 23.33 4.59 36.04
CA THR A 233 24.09 5.03 37.22
C THR A 233 23.18 4.90 38.43
N THR A 234 22.83 3.67 38.78
CA THR A 234 22.45 3.35 40.14
C THR A 234 23.68 3.70 41.00
N PRO A 235 23.63 4.66 41.93
CA PRO A 235 24.73 4.89 42.85
C PRO A 235 24.98 3.57 43.57
N LEU A 236 26.23 3.08 43.52
CA LEU A 236 26.74 1.99 44.33
C LEU A 236 26.57 2.36 45.81
N ILE A 237 25.35 2.20 46.34
CA ILE A 237 25.13 2.08 47.77
C ILE A 237 25.50 0.64 48.10
N ASN A 238 26.75 0.55 48.56
CA ASN A 238 27.33 -0.53 49.32
C ASN A 238 26.30 -1.10 50.32
N ASN A 239 25.78 -2.30 50.06
CA ASN A 239 25.36 -3.21 51.12
C ASN A 239 25.41 -4.65 50.60
N GLN A 240 26.42 -5.35 51.10
CA GLN A 240 26.57 -6.79 51.04
C GLN A 240 25.28 -7.46 51.53
N GLN A 241 24.71 -8.37 50.73
CA GLN A 241 24.20 -9.65 51.24
C GLN A 241 24.29 -10.75 50.15
N PRO A 242 24.52 -12.02 50.54
CA PRO A 242 25.06 -13.03 49.65
C PRO A 242 23.99 -13.85 48.92
N LEU A 243 24.37 -14.29 47.72
CA LEU A 243 24.05 -15.58 47.07
C LEU A 243 22.78 -16.31 47.54
N ASN A 244 21.77 -16.34 46.66
CA ASN A 244 21.02 -17.58 46.50
C ASN A 244 20.89 -17.95 45.02
N LYS A 245 21.47 -19.12 44.71
CA LYS A 245 21.53 -19.75 43.40
C LYS A 245 20.15 -20.33 43.08
N ASN A 246 19.58 -19.97 41.93
CA ASN A 246 18.69 -20.90 41.25
C ASN A 246 18.82 -20.76 39.73
N MET A 247 19.82 -21.44 39.19
CA MET A 247 19.99 -21.67 37.76
C MET A 247 18.98 -22.72 37.32
N ASN A 248 17.96 -22.32 36.56
CA ASN A 248 17.31 -23.24 35.64
C ASN A 248 17.89 -23.03 34.25
N HIS A 249 18.82 -23.93 33.97
CA HIS A 249 19.52 -24.22 32.73
C HIS A 249 18.51 -24.72 31.69
N PHE A 250 18.34 -23.99 30.57
CA PHE A 250 17.73 -24.55 29.36
C PHE A 250 18.65 -24.29 28.18
N HIS A 251 19.48 -25.30 27.89
CA HIS A 251 20.15 -25.44 26.59
C HIS A 251 19.10 -25.68 25.53
N SER A 252 19.11 -24.89 24.46
CA SER A 252 18.52 -25.31 23.19
C SER A 252 19.52 -25.06 22.08
N LEU A 253 20.25 -26.13 21.78
CA LEU A 253 21.01 -26.34 20.55
C LEU A 253 20.06 -26.22 19.36
N HIS A 254 20.32 -25.30 18.44
CA HIS A 254 19.87 -25.46 17.07
C HIS A 254 21.07 -25.54 16.12
N GLN A 255 21.08 -26.67 15.43
CA GLN A 255 22.07 -27.18 14.50
C GLN A 255 22.33 -26.21 13.34
N LYS A 256 23.61 -26.07 13.01
CA LYS A 256 24.09 -25.57 11.73
C LYS A 256 23.89 -26.68 10.68
N GLY A 257 22.86 -26.54 9.86
CA GLY A 257 22.74 -27.29 8.61
C GLY A 257 23.46 -26.52 7.50
N GLY A 258 24.63 -27.00 7.11
CA GLY A 258 25.36 -26.51 5.94
C GLY A 258 24.65 -26.95 4.66
N LEU A 259 24.32 -26.00 3.79
CA LEU A 259 23.78 -26.25 2.46
C LEU A 259 24.94 -26.17 1.46
N THR A 260 25.42 -27.33 1.02
CA THR A 260 26.33 -27.47 -0.12
C THR A 260 25.54 -27.18 -1.40
N THR A 261 25.95 -26.18 -2.16
CA THR A 261 25.38 -25.86 -3.47
C THR A 261 26.26 -26.50 -4.55
N THR A 262 25.82 -27.61 -5.11
CA THR A 262 26.48 -28.27 -6.24
C THR A 262 26.19 -27.47 -7.51
N THR A 263 27.22 -26.86 -8.09
CA THR A 263 27.13 -26.17 -9.39
C THR A 263 27.24 -27.24 -10.48
N THR A 264 26.14 -27.48 -11.20
CA THR A 264 26.16 -28.33 -12.41
C THR A 264 26.27 -27.42 -13.62
N THR A 265 27.45 -27.42 -14.24
CA THR A 265 27.72 -26.73 -15.50
C THR A 265 27.27 -27.65 -16.63
N THR A 266 26.15 -27.33 -17.27
CA THR A 266 25.72 -28.01 -18.50
C THR A 266 26.27 -27.23 -19.69
N THR A 267 27.33 -27.77 -20.29
CA THR A 267 27.89 -27.32 -21.56
C THR A 267 26.95 -27.80 -22.68
N THR A 268 26.15 -26.90 -23.26
CA THR A 268 25.33 -27.22 -24.43
C THR A 268 26.16 -26.96 -25.67
N THR A 269 26.46 -28.04 -26.36
CA THR A 269 27.17 -28.10 -27.64
C THR A 269 26.32 -27.47 -28.76
N GLU A 270 27.01 -26.71 -29.60
CA GLU A 270 26.52 -26.09 -30.82
C GLU A 270 25.94 -27.14 -31.79
N GLY A 271 24.81 -26.84 -32.42
CA GLY A 271 24.17 -27.72 -33.39
C GLY A 271 23.20 -26.96 -34.30
N GLU A 272 23.63 -26.80 -35.55
CA GLU A 272 22.86 -26.61 -36.78
C GLU A 272 21.97 -25.36 -36.96
N GLN A 273 22.53 -24.43 -37.73
CA GLN A 273 21.81 -23.49 -38.57
C GLN A 273 21.11 -24.26 -39.71
N GLN A 274 19.79 -24.22 -39.77
CA GLN A 274 19.05 -24.44 -41.01
C GLN A 274 18.66 -23.09 -41.59
N GLU A 275 19.36 -22.70 -42.66
CA GLU A 275 18.89 -21.71 -43.62
C GLU A 275 17.61 -22.24 -44.27
N LYS A 276 16.50 -21.50 -44.09
CA LYS A 276 15.35 -21.62 -44.99
C LYS A 276 15.40 -20.47 -45.98
N GLU A 277 15.93 -20.83 -47.14
CA GLU A 277 15.74 -20.15 -48.42
C GLU A 277 14.23 -20.02 -48.70
N VAL A 278 13.74 -18.79 -48.83
CA VAL A 278 12.39 -18.51 -49.35
C VAL A 278 12.56 -17.82 -50.68
N THR A 279 12.46 -18.62 -51.73
CA THR A 279 12.59 -18.24 -53.14
C THR A 279 11.20 -18.31 -53.78
N THR A 280 10.72 -17.13 -54.21
CA THR A 280 9.90 -16.89 -55.43
C THR A 280 8.42 -17.31 -55.36
N THR A 281 7.44 -16.51 -55.81
CA THR A 281 7.18 -16.20 -57.23
C THR A 281 6.16 -15.07 -57.40
N VAL A 282 6.44 -14.22 -58.39
CA VAL A 282 5.63 -13.26 -59.18
C VAL A 282 4.19 -12.99 -58.75
#